data_AF-A3WZR7-F1
#
_entry.id   AF-A3WZR7-F1
#
_cell.length_a   1.000
_cell.length_b   1.000
_cell.length_c   1.000
_cell.angle_alpha   90.00
_cell.angle_beta   90.00
_cell.angle_gamma   90.00
#
_symmetry.space_group_name_H-M   'P 1'
#
loop_
_entity.id
_entity.type
_entity.pdbx_description
1 polymer ?
#
loop_
_entity_poly.entity_id
_entity_poly.type
_entity_poly.pdbx_seq_one_letter_code
_entity_poly.pdbx_strand_id
1 'polypeptide(L)'
;MTRARELIALVEAGAVDGLSIGYRTVRGRIDPRTRVRHLYQVDLWEISIVTFPLLAGARVRAVKQASSRSSCSTARAQAERKWRSMRQAADEPAPSLRPRPVVMSLRGREARRAALQGAMHTRSGARITT
;
A
#
# COMPACT_ATOMS: atom_id res chain seq x y z
N MET A 1 -17.92 15.18 -23.16
CA MET A 1 -17.03 14.31 -23.96
C MET A 1 -15.60 14.88 -24.16
N THR A 2 -15.29 16.12 -23.74
CA THR A 2 -13.98 16.75 -23.97
C THR A 2 -12.81 16.06 -23.25
N ARG A 3 -12.96 15.74 -21.95
CA ARG A 3 -11.91 15.11 -21.13
C ARG A 3 -11.41 13.77 -21.68
N ALA A 4 -12.29 12.97 -22.26
CA ALA A 4 -11.91 11.68 -22.84
C ALA A 4 -11.02 11.87 -24.07
N ARG A 5 -11.30 12.88 -24.90
CA ARG A 5 -10.51 13.20 -26.09
C ARG A 5 -9.14 13.78 -25.72
N GLU A 6 -9.11 14.68 -24.74
CA GLU A 6 -7.86 15.23 -24.19
C GLU A 6 -6.97 14.12 -23.63
N LEU A 7 -7.55 13.17 -22.89
CA LEU A 7 -6.83 12.04 -22.33
C LEU A 7 -6.26 11.13 -23.43
N ILE A 8 -7.04 10.81 -24.46
CA ILE A 8 -6.55 10.01 -25.60
C ILE A 8 -5.36 10.71 -26.26
N ALA A 9 -5.44 12.02 -26.52
CA ALA A 9 -4.33 12.78 -27.09
C ALA A 9 -3.08 12.75 -26.20
N LEU A 10 -3.23 12.83 -24.88
CA LEU A 10 -2.11 12.73 -23.93
C LEU A 10 -1.47 11.34 -23.89
N VAL A 11 -2.28 10.28 -24.01
CA VAL A 11 -1.78 8.90 -24.05
C VAL A 11 -1.08 8.62 -25.38
N GLU A 12 -1.65 9.08 -26.50
CA GLU A 12 -1.04 8.98 -27.82
C GLU A 12 0.28 9.76 -27.91
N ALA A 13 0.35 10.95 -27.30
CA ALA A 13 1.59 11.72 -27.19
C ALA A 13 2.61 11.13 -26.21
N GLY A 14 2.29 10.02 -25.53
CA GLY A 14 3.18 9.40 -24.54
C GLY A 14 3.45 10.27 -23.31
N ALA A 15 2.58 11.24 -23.02
CA ALA A 15 2.68 12.11 -21.84
C ALA A 15 2.16 11.43 -20.58
N VAL A 16 1.15 10.56 -20.72
CA VAL A 16 0.57 9.77 -19.64
C VAL A 16 0.38 8.32 -20.10
N ASP A 17 0.96 7.37 -19.37
CA ASP A 17 0.85 5.94 -19.69
C ASP A 17 0.70 5.05 -18.44
N GLY A 18 0.68 5.63 -17.23
CA GLY A 18 0.68 4.88 -15.98
C GLY A 18 -0.71 4.40 -15.60
N LEU A 19 -0.77 3.25 -14.93
CA LEU A 19 -2.00 2.68 -14.40
C LEU A 19 -1.90 2.49 -12.89
N SER A 20 -2.99 2.81 -12.21
CA SER A 20 -3.22 2.47 -10.80
C SER A 20 -4.47 1.62 -10.69
N ILE A 21 -4.42 0.58 -9.87
CA ILE A 21 -5.52 -0.36 -9.66
C ILE A 21 -6.11 -0.11 -8.27
N GLY A 22 -7.37 0.28 -8.21
CA GLY A 22 -8.14 0.30 -6.99
C GLY A 22 -8.59 -1.11 -6.65
N TYR A 23 -8.28 -1.57 -5.43
CA TYR A 23 -8.65 -2.89 -4.97
C TYR A 23 -9.16 -2.87 -3.53
N ARG A 24 -10.07 -3.81 -3.24
CA ARG A 24 -10.50 -4.11 -1.87
C ARG A 24 -9.77 -5.37 -1.40
N THR A 25 -9.12 -5.30 -0.25
CA THR A 25 -8.47 -6.48 0.33
C THR A 25 -9.50 -7.38 0.99
N VAL A 26 -9.62 -8.62 0.51
CA VAL A 26 -10.46 -9.65 1.11
C VAL A 26 -9.66 -10.45 2.13
N ARG A 27 -8.41 -10.81 1.78
CA ARG A 27 -7.49 -11.52 2.67
C ARG A 27 -6.07 -11.00 2.50
N GLY A 28 -5.44 -10.62 3.60
CA GLY A 28 -4.05 -10.16 3.62
C GLY A 28 -3.47 -10.23 5.04
N ARG A 29 -2.15 -10.17 5.14
CA ARG A 29 -1.42 -10.17 6.41
C ARG A 29 -0.27 -9.18 6.33
N ILE A 30 -0.01 -8.47 7.42
CA ILE A 30 1.20 -7.66 7.57
C ILE A 30 2.21 -8.49 8.36
N ASP A 31 3.41 -8.65 7.83
CA ASP A 31 4.52 -9.25 8.57
C ASP A 31 4.95 -8.27 9.68
N PRO A 32 4.89 -8.65 10.97
CA PRO A 32 5.23 -7.77 12.06
C PRO A 32 6.71 -7.37 12.10
N ARG A 33 7.60 -8.20 11.53
CA ARG A 33 9.05 -7.97 11.56
C ARG A 33 9.50 -7.06 10.43
N THR A 34 9.00 -7.32 9.21
CA THR A 34 9.40 -6.56 8.01
C THR A 34 8.43 -5.42 7.68
N ARG A 35 7.25 -5.40 8.32
CA ARG A 35 6.13 -4.47 8.03
C ARG A 35 5.61 -4.55 6.59
N VAL A 36 6.01 -5.58 5.84
CA VAL A 36 5.52 -5.83 4.48
C VAL A 36 4.08 -6.34 4.54
N ARG A 37 3.22 -5.79 3.70
CA ARG A 37 1.82 -6.21 3.55
C ARG A 37 1.71 -7.23 2.43
N HIS A 38 1.37 -8.46 2.79
CA HIS A 38 1.03 -9.53 1.85
C HIS A 38 -0.47 -9.52 1.57
N LEU A 39 -0.85 -9.51 0.30
CA LEU A 39 -2.22 -9.59 -0.15
C LEU A 39 -2.43 -10.97 -0.79
N TYR A 40 -3.31 -11.79 -0.22
CA TYR A 40 -3.58 -13.14 -0.70
C TYR A 40 -4.85 -13.22 -1.54
N GLN A 41 -5.80 -12.34 -1.29
CA GLN A 41 -7.04 -12.25 -2.04
C GLN A 41 -7.48 -10.79 -2.08
N VAL A 42 -7.71 -10.30 -3.29
CA VAL A 42 -8.16 -8.94 -3.55
C VAL A 42 -9.27 -8.96 -4.58
N ASP A 43 -10.26 -8.10 -4.37
CA ASP A 43 -11.25 -7.78 -5.39
C ASP A 43 -10.72 -6.58 -6.17
N LEU A 44 -10.65 -6.67 -7.50
CA LEU A 44 -10.24 -5.57 -8.37
C LEU A 44 -11.48 -4.78 -8.79
N TRP A 45 -11.50 -3.48 -8.50
CA TRP A 45 -12.71 -2.66 -8.65
C TRP A 45 -12.59 -1.68 -9.80
N GLU A 46 -11.46 -0.97 -9.87
CA GLU A 46 -11.27 0.10 -10.84
C GLU A 46 -9.81 0.22 -11.29
N ILE A 47 -9.64 0.87 -12.44
CA ILE A 47 -8.34 1.24 -12.98
C ILE A 47 -8.39 2.72 -13.30
N SER A 48 -7.42 3.47 -12.77
CA SER A 48 -7.22 4.88 -13.08
C SER A 48 -5.94 5.09 -13.88
N ILE A 49 -5.97 6.05 -14.79
CA ILE A 49 -4.78 6.51 -15.51
C ILE A 49 -4.05 7.54 -14.65
N VAL A 50 -2.76 7.30 -14.42
CA VAL A 50 -1.91 8.11 -13.53
C VAL A 50 -0.60 8.47 -14.21
N THR A 51 0.02 9.56 -13.76
CA THR A 51 1.31 9.99 -14.30
C THR A 51 2.46 9.12 -13.78
N PHE A 52 2.46 8.78 -12.49
CA PHE A 52 3.51 8.05 -11.79
C PHE A 52 2.95 6.82 -11.06
N PRO A 53 2.94 5.64 -11.68
CA PRO A 53 2.49 4.42 -11.03
C PRO A 53 3.53 3.90 -10.05
N LEU A 54 3.02 3.26 -8.99
CA LEU A 54 3.83 2.58 -7.97
C LEU A 54 4.63 1.41 -8.55
N LEU A 55 4.02 0.64 -9.44
CA LEU A 55 4.68 -0.45 -10.15
C LEU A 55 5.17 0.03 -11.51
N ALA A 56 6.48 -0.04 -11.76
CA ALA A 56 7.07 0.43 -13.02
C ALA A 56 6.47 -0.23 -14.27
N GLY A 57 6.03 -1.49 -14.17
CA GLY A 57 5.41 -2.27 -15.24
C GLY A 57 3.92 -1.99 -15.48
N ALA A 58 3.23 -1.24 -14.61
CA ALA A 58 1.82 -0.92 -14.76
C ALA A 58 1.62 0.22 -15.77
N ARG A 59 1.82 -0.10 -17.05
CA ARG A 59 1.83 0.86 -18.17
C ARG A 59 0.91 0.46 -19.32
N VAL A 60 0.33 1.46 -19.98
CA VAL A 60 -0.34 1.30 -21.27
C VAL A 60 0.73 1.14 -22.34
N ARG A 61 0.78 -0.05 -22.98
CA ARG A 61 1.77 -0.36 -24.02
C ARG A 61 1.29 -0.08 -25.45
N ALA A 62 -0.02 -0.07 -25.65
CA ALA A 62 -0.63 0.14 -26.95
C ALA A 62 -2.00 0.79 -26.79
N VAL A 63 -2.33 1.69 -27.71
CA VAL A 63 -3.67 2.26 -27.88
C VAL A 63 -4.14 1.89 -29.27
N LYS A 64 -5.35 1.32 -29.38
CA LYS A 64 -5.85 0.73 -30.63
C LYS A 64 -5.89 1.70 -31.83
N GLN A 65 -5.95 3.01 -31.57
CA GLN A 65 -6.02 4.05 -32.61
C GLN A 65 -4.69 4.80 -32.85
N ALA A 66 -3.65 4.52 -32.06
CA ALA A 66 -2.36 5.16 -32.24
C ALA A 66 -1.62 4.57 -33.45
N SER A 67 -1.38 5.38 -34.47
CA SER A 67 -0.73 4.98 -35.73
C SER A 67 0.80 4.83 -35.64
N SER A 68 1.41 5.23 -34.51
CA SER A 68 2.83 5.05 -34.24
C SER A 68 3.06 4.58 -32.81
N ARG A 69 4.13 3.79 -32.60
CA ARG A 69 4.56 3.36 -31.27
C ARG A 69 5.06 4.60 -30.53
N SER A 70 4.24 5.15 -29.64
CA SER A 70 4.54 6.39 -28.93
C SER A 70 5.80 6.22 -28.09
N SER A 71 6.87 6.94 -28.48
CA SER A 71 8.04 7.11 -27.64
C SER A 71 7.64 7.87 -26.39
N CYS A 72 7.97 7.37 -25.20
CA CYS A 72 7.77 8.06 -23.94
C CYS A 72 8.28 9.51 -24.07
N SER A 73 7.46 10.50 -23.74
CA SER A 73 7.85 11.89 -23.94
C SER A 73 9.09 12.22 -23.09
N THR A 74 10.03 12.99 -23.65
CA THR A 74 11.29 13.33 -22.94
C THR A 74 11.02 14.06 -21.63
N ALA A 75 10.04 14.97 -21.62
CA ALA A 75 9.60 15.68 -20.42
C ALA A 75 9.04 14.71 -19.35
N ARG A 76 8.23 13.73 -19.77
CA ARG A 76 7.72 12.66 -18.89
C ARG A 76 8.87 11.85 -18.31
N ALA A 77 9.81 11.40 -19.13
CA ALA A 77 10.93 10.59 -18.69
C ALA A 77 11.81 11.32 -17.65
N GLN A 78 12.01 12.63 -17.83
CA GLN A 78 12.71 13.47 -16.85
C GLN A 78 11.91 13.58 -15.53
N ALA A 79 10.60 13.79 -15.61
CA ALA A 79 9.74 13.86 -14.44
C ALA A 79 9.71 12.53 -13.67
N GLU A 80 9.68 11.38 -14.36
CA GLU A 80 9.78 10.07 -13.72
C GLU A 80 11.12 9.86 -13.02
N ARG A 81 12.24 10.28 -13.63
CA ARG A 81 13.57 10.22 -12.99
C ARG A 81 13.61 11.04 -11.71
N LYS A 82 13.12 12.29 -11.77
CA LYS A 82 13.00 13.17 -10.60
C LYS A 82 12.10 12.57 -9.52
N TRP A 83 10.97 11.97 -9.92
CA TRP A 83 10.07 11.30 -8.99
C TRP A 83 10.72 10.09 -8.30
N ARG A 84 11.45 9.26 -9.07
CA ARG A 84 12.18 8.11 -8.52
C ARG A 84 13.29 8.53 -7.57
N SER A 85 14.04 9.60 -7.88
CA SER A 85 15.06 10.09 -6.95
C SER A 85 14.46 10.58 -5.62
N MET A 86 13.27 11.20 -5.66
CA MET A 86 12.55 11.57 -4.43
C MET A 86 12.04 10.34 -3.66
N ARG A 87 11.61 9.28 -4.37
CA ARG A 87 11.10 8.04 -3.74
C ARG A 87 12.17 7.11 -3.19
N GLN A 88 13.36 7.07 -3.75
CA GLN A 88 14.47 6.27 -3.20
C GLN A 88 14.82 6.69 -1.77
N ALA A 89 14.63 7.96 -1.42
CA ALA A 89 14.72 8.44 -0.05
C ALA A 89 13.56 7.99 0.86
N ALA A 90 12.43 7.57 0.30
CA ALA A 90 11.22 7.14 1.01
C ALA A 90 11.02 5.61 1.05
N ASP A 91 11.60 4.87 0.11
CA ASP A 91 11.65 3.40 0.10
C ASP A 91 12.74 2.84 1.02
N GLU A 92 13.51 3.71 1.69
CA GLU A 92 14.32 3.30 2.84
C GLU A 92 13.41 2.66 3.89
N PRO A 93 13.71 1.43 4.38
CA PRO A 93 12.82 0.73 5.28
C PRO A 93 12.55 1.62 6.49
N ALA A 94 11.26 1.87 6.75
CA ALA A 94 10.84 2.70 7.89
C ALA A 94 11.61 2.25 9.14
N PRO A 95 12.30 3.16 9.85
CA PRO A 95 13.16 2.79 10.96
C PRO A 95 12.36 1.96 11.96
N SER A 96 12.96 0.88 12.47
CA SER A 96 12.32 -0.02 13.42
C SER A 96 12.05 0.70 14.75
N LEU A 97 10.93 1.41 14.82
CA LEU A 97 10.45 2.01 16.06
C LEU A 97 10.05 0.87 16.99
N ARG A 98 10.75 0.73 18.13
CA ARG A 98 10.37 -0.22 19.17
C ARG A 98 8.91 0.07 19.57
N PRO A 99 8.04 -0.94 19.71
CA PRO A 99 6.67 -0.72 20.17
C PRO A 99 6.72 0.01 21.52
N ARG A 100 6.14 1.22 21.58
CA ARG A 100 5.98 1.92 22.85
C ARG A 100 4.99 1.11 23.68
N PRO A 101 5.31 0.75 24.94
CA PRO A 101 4.34 0.08 25.79
C PRO A 101 3.13 1.00 25.91
N VAL A 102 1.98 0.51 25.49
CA VAL A 102 0.70 1.18 25.74
C VAL A 102 0.46 1.10 27.24
N VAL A 103 0.86 2.14 27.98
CA VAL A 103 0.53 2.25 29.40
C VAL A 103 -0.97 2.57 29.48
N MET A 104 -1.77 1.53 29.64
CA MET A 104 -3.20 1.68 29.85
C MET A 104 -3.40 2.29 31.25
N SER A 105 -3.66 3.60 31.30
CA SER A 105 -3.98 4.31 32.53
C SER A 105 -5.32 3.78 33.06
N LEU A 106 -5.27 2.86 34.01
CA LEU A 106 -6.42 2.38 34.79
C LEU A 106 -6.88 3.47 35.79
N ARG A 107 -7.36 4.61 35.27
CA ARG A 107 -8.02 5.64 36.08
C ARG A 107 -9.53 5.37 36.10
N GLY A 108 -9.92 4.28 36.74
CA GLY A 108 -11.32 3.95 36.93
C GLY A 108 -11.50 2.72 37.81
N ARG A 109 -12.42 2.81 38.78
CA ARG A 109 -12.77 1.69 39.69
C ARG A 109 -13.32 0.48 38.91
N GLU A 110 -13.97 0.69 37.77
CA GLU A 110 -14.47 -0.39 36.90
C GLU A 110 -13.36 -1.23 36.28
N ALA A 111 -12.26 -0.58 35.87
CA ALA A 111 -11.15 -1.26 35.22
C ALA A 111 -10.37 -2.19 36.19
N ARG A 112 -10.41 -1.92 37.50
CA ARG A 112 -9.86 -2.82 38.53
C ARG A 112 -10.70 -4.07 38.73
N ARG A 113 -12.03 -4.00 38.57
CA ARG A 113 -12.94 -5.15 38.79
C ARG A 113 -12.83 -6.17 37.66
N ALA A 114 -12.65 -5.71 36.42
CA ALA A 114 -12.42 -6.57 35.26
C ALA A 114 -11.06 -7.31 35.32
N ALA A 115 -9.99 -6.64 35.77
CA ALA A 115 -8.67 -7.26 35.92
C ALA A 115 -8.66 -8.36 37.00
N LEU A 116 -9.41 -8.17 38.09
CA LEU A 116 -9.57 -9.19 39.11
C LEU A 116 -10.28 -10.43 38.57
N GLN A 117 -11.35 -10.29 37.77
CA GLN A 117 -12.07 -11.43 37.18
C GLN A 117 -11.22 -12.26 36.19
N GLY A 118 -10.27 -11.62 35.48
CA GLY A 118 -9.31 -12.30 34.60
C GLY A 118 -8.25 -13.12 35.35
N ALA A 119 -7.89 -12.72 36.58
CA ALA A 119 -6.91 -13.45 37.40
C ALA A 119 -7.47 -14.75 38.02
N MET A 120 -8.80 -14.96 37.99
CA MET A 120 -9.46 -16.09 38.68
C MET A 120 -9.62 -17.34 37.80
N HIS A 121 -9.40 -17.21 36.48
CA HIS A 121 -9.57 -18.29 35.50
C HIS A 121 -8.25 -18.98 35.07
N THR A 122 -7.11 -18.64 35.69
CA THR A 122 -5.80 -19.27 35.40
C THR A 122 -5.21 -19.94 36.65
N ARG A 123 -5.97 -20.87 37.23
CA ARG A 123 -5.41 -21.92 38.10
C ARG A 123 -6.05 -23.27 37.75
N SER A 124 -5.50 -23.95 36.75
CA SER A 124 -5.64 -25.41 36.63
C SER A 124 -4.55 -25.98 35.71
N GLY A 125 -3.77 -26.94 36.25
CA GLY A 125 -2.72 -27.74 35.58
C GLY A 125 -1.30 -27.30 35.93
N ALA A 126 -0.69 -27.67 37.07
CA ALA A 126 -0.08 -28.99 37.38
C ALA A 126 0.74 -29.53 36.19
N ARG A 127 2.04 -29.84 36.29
CA ARG A 127 2.69 -30.71 37.27
C ARG A 127 4.22 -30.54 37.17
N ILE A 128 4.90 -30.44 38.32
CA ILE A 128 6.36 -30.59 38.45
C ILE A 128 6.66 -32.08 38.38
N THR A 129 7.65 -32.50 37.60
CA THR A 129 8.27 -33.82 37.73
C THR A 129 9.77 -33.68 37.47
N THR A 130 10.50 -34.37 38.34
CA THR A 130 11.95 -34.55 38.52
C THR A 130 12.75 -34.70 37.24
#